data_AF-A0A2T4UFR5-F1
#
_entry.id   AF-A0A2T4UFR5-F1
#
_cell.length_a   1.000
_cell.length_b   1.000
_cell.length_c   1.000
_cell.angle_alpha   90.00
_cell.angle_beta   90.00
_cell.angle_gamma   90.00
#
_symmetry.space_group_name_H-M   'P 1'
#
loop_
_entity.id
_entity.type
_entity.pdbx_description
1 polymer ?
#
loop_
_entity_poly.entity_id
_entity_poly.type
_entity_poly.pdbx_seq_one_letter_code
_entity_poly.pdbx_strand_id
1 'polypeptide(L)'
;MSRKARPTEAPDALWHPLPVTETLIFLGLVGVLYGFFTQTPPALFVGIGLVSVAAVELAIREHFAGYRSHSSLLAALAGVLVALPLYFTSLPGEALLVVAALVGAGAFQVLRTAFARQAGGLTFRA
;
A
#
# COMPACT_ATOMS: atom_id res chain seq x y z
N MET A 1 -23.63 -6.26 -6.33
CA MET A 1 -23.35 -7.62 -5.82
C MET A 1 -21.86 -7.71 -5.51
N SER A 2 -21.47 -7.97 -4.26
CA SER A 2 -20.05 -8.16 -3.88
C SER A 2 -19.74 -9.66 -3.90
N ARG A 3 -18.81 -10.10 -4.75
CA ARG A 3 -18.28 -11.48 -4.72
C ARG A 3 -17.21 -11.53 -3.62
N LYS A 4 -17.12 -12.62 -2.86
CA LYS A 4 -16.01 -12.82 -1.90
C LYS A 4 -14.80 -13.44 -2.62
N ALA A 5 -13.59 -12.99 -2.32
CA ALA A 5 -12.34 -13.59 -2.76
C ALA A 5 -12.14 -14.94 -2.07
N ARG A 6 -11.70 -15.96 -2.82
CA ARG A 6 -11.38 -17.29 -2.27
C ARG A 6 -9.87 -17.42 -2.17
N PRO A 7 -9.30 -17.98 -1.09
CA PRO A 7 -7.85 -18.10 -0.94
C PRO A 7 -7.14 -18.80 -2.12
N THR A 8 -7.83 -19.74 -2.77
CA THR A 8 -7.33 -20.46 -3.96
C THR A 8 -7.23 -19.59 -5.21
N GLU A 9 -7.80 -18.38 -5.20
CA GLU A 9 -7.72 -17.40 -6.29
C GLU A 9 -6.67 -16.31 -6.01
N ALA A 10 -5.98 -16.38 -4.87
CA ALA A 10 -4.94 -15.42 -4.54
C ALA A 10 -3.80 -15.54 -5.56
N PRO A 11 -3.27 -14.42 -6.06
CA PRO A 11 -2.07 -14.48 -6.90
C PRO A 11 -0.89 -15.06 -6.10
N ASP A 12 0.04 -15.71 -6.78
CA ASP A 12 1.32 -16.12 -6.19
C ASP A 12 2.18 -14.88 -5.90
N ALA A 13 3.07 -14.97 -4.91
CA ALA A 13 4.03 -13.89 -4.62
C ALA A 13 5.02 -13.68 -5.78
N LEU A 14 5.53 -12.45 -5.94
CA LEU A 14 6.50 -12.12 -6.99
C LEU A 14 7.76 -13.00 -6.96
N TRP A 15 8.13 -13.44 -5.77
CA TRP A 15 9.31 -14.25 -5.47
C TRP A 15 8.96 -15.69 -5.11
N HIS A 16 7.74 -16.15 -5.41
CA HIS A 16 7.35 -17.54 -5.17
C HIS A 16 8.37 -18.51 -5.84
N PRO A 17 8.84 -19.56 -5.14
CA PRO A 17 8.35 -20.09 -3.86
C PRO A 17 9.02 -19.52 -2.60
N LEU A 18 9.88 -18.50 -2.71
CA LEU A 18 10.58 -17.93 -1.56
C LEU A 18 9.62 -17.05 -0.73
N PRO A 19 9.64 -17.15 0.62
CA PRO A 19 8.75 -16.39 1.49
C PRO A 19 9.28 -14.99 1.80
N VAL A 20 9.64 -14.19 0.78
CA VAL A 20 10.27 -12.87 1.00
C VAL A 20 9.28 -11.88 1.60
N THR A 21 8.01 -11.86 1.17
CA THR A 21 6.96 -10.97 1.72
C THR A 21 6.80 -11.25 3.21
N GLU A 22 6.66 -12.52 3.58
CA GLU A 22 6.47 -12.99 4.95
C GLU A 22 7.68 -12.68 5.82
N THR A 23 8.89 -12.86 5.28
CA THR A 23 10.14 -12.55 5.97
C THR A 23 10.26 -11.05 6.24
N LEU A 24 9.93 -10.19 5.27
CA LEU A 24 9.92 -8.74 5.43
C LEU A 24 8.89 -8.29 6.47
N ILE A 25 7.69 -8.87 6.46
CA ILE A 25 6.66 -8.60 7.47
C ILE A 25 7.16 -9.00 8.87
N PHE A 26 7.74 -10.19 8.99
CA PHE A 26 8.24 -10.69 10.28
C PHE A 26 9.38 -9.82 10.82
N LEU A 27 10.43 -9.58 10.03
CA LEU A 27 11.56 -8.74 10.43
C LEU A 27 11.11 -7.30 10.70
N GLY A 28 10.19 -6.78 9.89
CA GLY A 28 9.60 -5.47 10.08
C GLY A 28 8.87 -5.35 11.41
N LEU A 29 8.02 -6.32 11.74
CA LEU A 29 7.32 -6.39 13.03
C LEU A 29 8.30 -6.45 14.21
N VAL A 30 9.33 -7.29 14.12
CA VAL A 30 10.39 -7.38 15.14
C VAL A 30 11.08 -6.02 15.31
N GLY A 31 11.44 -5.34 14.22
CA GLY A 31 12.05 -4.01 14.24
C GLY A 31 11.15 -2.95 14.87
N VAL A 32 9.84 -2.96 14.56
CA VAL A 32 8.85 -2.06 15.16
C VAL A 32 8.74 -2.29 16.67
N LEU A 33 8.55 -3.54 17.10
CA LEU A 33 8.43 -3.88 18.52
C LEU A 33 9.71 -3.53 19.27
N TYR A 34 10.87 -3.93 18.74
CA TYR A 34 12.17 -3.62 19.35
C TYR A 34 12.39 -2.11 19.45
N GLY A 35 12.20 -1.37 18.36
CA GLY A 35 12.39 0.08 18.34
C GLY A 35 11.43 0.81 19.28
N PHE A 36 10.18 0.35 19.39
CA PHE A 36 9.21 0.92 20.32
C PHE A 36 9.56 0.66 21.79
N PHE A 37 9.85 -0.58 22.18
CA PHE A 37 10.13 -0.92 23.58
C PHE A 37 11.50 -0.43 24.06
N THR A 38 12.49 -0.37 23.17
CA THR A 38 13.84 0.11 23.52
C THR A 38 14.03 1.61 23.27
N GLN A 39 13.01 2.30 22.74
CA GLN A 39 13.09 3.71 22.34
C GLN A 39 14.26 3.94 21.37
N THR A 40 14.39 3.07 20.36
CA THR A 40 15.42 3.13 19.31
C THR A 40 14.76 3.54 17.97
N PRO A 41 14.69 4.84 17.64
CA PRO A 41 14.00 5.31 16.43
C PRO A 41 14.51 4.69 15.12
N PRO A 42 15.82 4.48 14.90
CA PRO A 42 16.28 3.84 13.67
C PRO A 42 15.70 2.44 13.45
N ALA A 43 15.65 1.62 14.50
CA ALA A 43 15.08 0.27 14.41
C ALA A 43 13.56 0.32 14.15
N LEU A 44 12.86 1.26 14.79
CA LEU A 44 11.44 1.50 14.55
C LEU A 44 11.17 1.88 13.09
N PHE A 45 11.92 2.83 12.54
CA PHE A 45 11.74 3.29 11.16
C PHE A 45 12.12 2.24 10.12
N VAL A 46 13.20 1.49 10.34
CA VAL A 46 13.54 0.34 9.49
C VAL A 46 12.42 -0.69 9.52
N GLY A 47 11.88 -1.00 10.70
CA GLY A 47 10.76 -1.91 10.86
C GLY A 47 9.51 -1.47 10.07
N ILE A 48 9.11 -0.20 10.23
CA ILE A 48 8.00 0.40 9.48
C ILE A 48 8.26 0.32 7.97
N GLY A 49 9.49 0.61 7.52
CA GLY A 49 9.87 0.53 6.12
C GLY A 49 9.70 -0.88 5.54
N LEU A 50 10.19 -1.90 6.23
CA LEU A 50 10.09 -3.30 5.79
C LEU A 50 8.63 -3.77 5.67
N VAL A 51 7.81 -3.51 6.68
CA VAL A 51 6.38 -3.86 6.64
C VAL A 51 5.67 -3.09 5.52
N SER A 52 5.97 -1.80 5.35
CA SER A 52 5.34 -0.97 4.32
C SER A 52 5.66 -1.48 2.92
N VAL A 53 6.92 -1.85 2.64
CA VAL A 53 7.33 -2.39 1.34
C VAL A 53 6.59 -3.70 1.05
N ALA A 54 6.55 -4.62 2.02
CA ALA A 54 5.84 -5.89 1.87
C ALA A 54 4.33 -5.70 1.66
N ALA A 55 3.70 -4.79 2.41
CA ALA A 55 2.28 -4.47 2.29
C ALA A 55 1.94 -3.84 0.94
N VAL A 56 2.80 -2.96 0.42
CA VAL A 56 2.61 -2.32 -0.90
C VAL A 56 2.75 -3.33 -2.03
N GLU A 57 3.75 -4.21 -1.99
CA GLU A 57 3.89 -5.29 -2.97
C GLU A 57 2.64 -6.16 -3.02
N LEU A 58 2.18 -6.64 -1.86
CA LEU A 58 0.97 -7.46 -1.75
C LEU A 58 -0.26 -6.72 -2.26
N ALA A 59 -0.46 -5.46 -1.83
CA ALA A 59 -1.62 -4.66 -2.22
C ALA A 59 -1.66 -4.43 -3.74
N ILE A 60 -0.53 -4.08 -4.36
CA ILE A 60 -0.40 -3.91 -5.82
C ILE A 60 -0.77 -5.22 -6.51
N ARG A 61 -0.17 -6.34 -6.08
CA ARG A 61 -0.35 -7.64 -6.71
C ARG A 61 -1.79 -8.13 -6.64
N GLU A 62 -2.40 -8.08 -5.45
CA GLU A 62 -3.81 -8.46 -5.29
C GLU A 62 -4.76 -7.53 -6.05
N HIS A 63 -4.45 -6.23 -6.11
CA HIS A 63 -5.27 -5.24 -6.80
C HIS A 63 -5.25 -5.44 -8.31
N PHE A 64 -4.07 -5.55 -8.92
CA PHE A 64 -3.94 -5.70 -10.36
C PHE A 64 -4.30 -7.11 -10.84
N ALA A 65 -4.33 -8.12 -9.96
CA ALA A 65 -4.90 -9.43 -10.25
C ALA A 65 -6.44 -9.48 -10.17
N GLY A 66 -7.11 -8.38 -9.75
CA GLY A 66 -8.56 -8.37 -9.54
C GLY A 66 -9.03 -9.23 -8.35
N TYR A 67 -8.11 -9.59 -7.44
CA TYR A 67 -8.38 -10.43 -6.27
C TYR A 67 -9.09 -9.65 -5.17
N ARG A 68 -8.50 -8.52 -4.73
CA ARG A 68 -9.03 -7.62 -3.71
C ARG A 68 -8.75 -6.17 -4.05
N SER A 69 -9.69 -5.27 -3.74
CA SER A 69 -9.54 -3.86 -4.07
C SER A 69 -8.76 -3.10 -2.98
N HIS A 70 -7.59 -2.57 -3.35
CA HIS A 70 -6.76 -1.69 -2.53
C HIS A 70 -6.73 -0.24 -3.05
N SER A 71 -7.75 0.19 -3.82
CA SER A 71 -7.76 1.51 -4.46
C SER A 71 -7.55 2.67 -3.48
N SER A 72 -8.18 2.63 -2.30
CA SER A 72 -8.05 3.69 -1.29
C SER A 72 -6.65 3.72 -0.67
N LEU A 73 -6.11 2.55 -0.31
CA LEU A 73 -4.77 2.43 0.27
C LEU A 73 -3.69 2.93 -0.71
N LEU A 74 -3.72 2.44 -1.96
CA LEU A 74 -2.75 2.81 -2.98
C LEU A 74 -2.89 4.29 -3.41
N ALA A 75 -4.11 4.83 -3.42
CA ALA A 75 -4.35 6.25 -3.66
C ALA A 75 -3.80 7.14 -2.54
N ALA A 76 -4.00 6.75 -1.28
CA ALA A 76 -3.42 7.45 -0.13
C ALA A 76 -1.89 7.42 -0.18
N LEU A 77 -1.30 6.26 -0.52
CA LEU A 77 0.14 6.14 -0.74
C LEU A 77 0.63 7.09 -1.83
N ALA A 78 -0.06 7.16 -2.98
CA ALA A 78 0.30 8.10 -4.05
C ALA A 78 0.29 9.56 -3.57
N GLY A 79 -0.71 9.95 -2.78
CA GLY A 79 -0.76 11.27 -2.15
C GLY A 79 0.43 11.52 -1.22
N VAL A 80 0.79 10.57 -0.36
CA VAL A 80 1.95 10.66 0.55
C VAL A 80 3.26 10.76 -0.23
N LEU A 81 3.43 9.96 -1.29
CA LEU A 81 4.65 9.96 -2.11
C LEU A 81 4.87 11.30 -2.84
N VAL A 82 3.80 12.03 -3.16
CA VAL A 82 3.90 13.39 -3.72
C VAL A 82 4.07 14.43 -2.61
N ALA A 83 3.37 14.29 -1.48
CA ALA A 83 3.46 15.25 -0.38
C ALA A 83 4.84 15.25 0.29
N LEU A 84 5.45 14.10 0.48
CA LEU A 84 6.72 13.97 1.20
C LEU A 84 7.88 14.78 0.58
N PRO A 85 8.16 14.73 -0.73
CA PRO A 85 9.19 15.58 -1.33
C PRO A 85 8.79 17.06 -1.31
N LEU A 86 7.51 17.38 -1.53
CA LEU A 86 7.01 18.76 -1.53
C LEU A 86 7.07 19.41 -0.14
N TYR A 87 7.02 18.62 0.93
CA TYR A 87 7.18 19.10 2.30
C TYR A 87 8.52 19.82 2.54
N PHE A 88 9.57 19.45 1.80
CA PHE A 88 10.89 20.10 1.89
C PHE A 88 11.01 21.39 1.06
N THR A 89 9.91 21.85 0.47
CA THR A 89 9.83 23.13 -0.25
C THR A 89 9.24 24.23 0.64
N SER A 90 9.16 25.46 0.12
CA SER A 90 8.50 26.59 0.80
C SER A 90 6.98 26.62 0.62
N LEU A 91 6.36 25.53 0.15
CA LEU A 91 4.90 25.46 -0.02
C LEU A 91 4.18 25.56 1.34
N PRO A 92 3.09 26.34 1.42
CA PRO A 92 2.28 26.38 2.62
C PRO A 92 1.59 25.03 2.84
N GLY A 93 1.36 24.66 4.11
CA GLY A 93 0.83 23.34 4.48
C GLY A 93 -0.54 23.06 3.87
N GLU A 94 -1.38 24.07 3.71
CA GLU A 94 -2.69 23.96 3.06
C GLU A 94 -2.55 23.59 1.58
N ALA A 95 -1.61 24.20 0.87
CA ALA A 95 -1.33 23.84 -0.52
C ALA A 95 -0.83 22.41 -0.66
N LEU A 96 0.02 21.96 0.27
CA LEU A 96 0.50 20.58 0.31
C LEU A 96 -0.65 19.58 0.47
N LEU A 97 -1.58 19.86 1.40
CA LEU A 97 -2.77 19.03 1.63
C LEU A 97 -3.69 18.99 0.40
N VAL A 98 -3.91 20.14 -0.26
CA VAL A 98 -4.70 20.20 -1.49
C VAL A 98 -4.05 19.38 -2.60
N VAL A 99 -2.74 19.50 -2.81
CA VAL A 99 -2.01 18.71 -3.82
C VAL A 99 -2.11 17.22 -3.53
N ALA A 100 -1.87 16.81 -2.28
CA ALA A 100 -1.96 15.41 -1.86
C ALA A 100 -3.38 14.85 -2.08
N ALA A 101 -4.42 15.62 -1.74
CA ALA A 101 -5.81 15.24 -1.92
C ALA A 101 -6.19 15.11 -3.41
N LEU A 102 -5.73 16.04 -4.26
CA LEU A 102 -5.97 15.98 -5.71
C LEU A 102 -5.30 14.76 -6.35
N VAL A 103 -4.04 14.49 -6.00
CA VAL A 103 -3.31 13.31 -6.48
C VAL A 103 -3.99 12.03 -5.99
N GLY A 104 -4.34 11.97 -4.70
CA GLY A 104 -5.05 10.84 -4.12
C GLY A 104 -6.39 10.58 -4.80
N ALA A 105 -7.20 11.62 -5.01
CA ALA A 105 -8.49 11.49 -5.70
C ALA A 105 -8.32 11.01 -7.15
N GLY A 106 -7.36 11.57 -7.89
CA GLY A 106 -7.04 11.14 -9.26
C GLY A 106 -6.57 9.68 -9.30
N ALA A 107 -5.61 9.32 -8.45
CA ALA A 107 -5.10 7.95 -8.33
C ALA A 107 -6.22 6.97 -7.97
N PHE A 108 -7.11 7.33 -7.04
CA PHE A 108 -8.24 6.49 -6.66
C PHE A 108 -9.14 6.16 -7.86
N GLN A 109 -9.49 7.16 -8.68
CA GLN A 109 -10.34 6.92 -9.86
C GLN A 109 -9.64 6.00 -10.86
N VAL A 110 -8.36 6.25 -11.16
CA VAL A 110 -7.57 5.41 -12.08
C VAL A 110 -7.48 3.97 -11.56
N LEU A 111 -7.09 3.79 -10.31
CA LEU A 111 -6.94 2.47 -9.68
C LEU A 111 -8.28 1.72 -9.58
N ARG A 112 -9.36 2.40 -9.22
CA ARG A 112 -10.69 1.80 -9.18
C ARG A 112 -11.12 1.30 -10.57
N THR A 113 -10.82 2.07 -11.61
CA THR A 113 -11.14 1.69 -12.99
C THR A 113 -10.26 0.53 -13.46
N ALA A 114 -8.97 0.54 -13.12
CA ALA A 114 -8.04 -0.55 -13.42
C ALA A 114 -8.48 -1.86 -12.75
N PHE A 115 -8.87 -1.82 -11.47
CA PHE A 115 -9.42 -2.96 -10.76
C PHE A 115 -10.68 -3.50 -11.42
N ALA A 116 -11.63 -2.64 -11.75
CA ALA A 116 -12.89 -3.07 -12.37
C ALA A 116 -12.67 -3.78 -13.72
N ARG A 117 -11.66 -3.37 -14.49
CA ARG A 117 -11.27 -4.06 -15.75
C ARG A 117 -10.79 -5.48 -15.49
N GLN A 118 -10.04 -5.70 -14.42
CA GLN A 118 -9.51 -7.02 -14.07
C GLN A 118 -10.51 -7.91 -13.32
N ALA A 119 -11.37 -7.31 -12.50
CA ALA A 119 -12.34 -8.01 -11.67
C ALA A 119 -13.67 -8.33 -12.40
N GLY A 120 -13.70 -8.26 -13.73
CA GLY A 120 -14.91 -8.56 -14.53
C GLY A 120 -16.06 -7.56 -14.33
N GLY A 121 -15.74 -6.29 -14.10
CA GLY A 121 -16.72 -5.21 -13.89
C GLY A 121 -17.06 -4.92 -12.41
N LEU A 122 -16.52 -5.70 -11.47
CA LEU A 122 -16.71 -5.44 -10.04
C LEU A 122 -15.83 -4.27 -9.57
N THR A 123 -16.41 -3.30 -8.88
CA THR A 123 -15.64 -2.18 -8.30
C THR A 123 -15.02 -2.52 -6.94
N PHE A 124 -15.45 -3.62 -6.32
CA PHE A 124 -14.99 -4.05 -5.01
C PHE A 124 -15.16 -5.56 -4.83
N ARG A 125 -14.20 -6.15 -4.13
CA ARG A 125 -14.13 -7.57 -3.77
C ARG A 125 -13.41 -7.70 -2.43
N ALA A 126 -14.02 -8.42 -1.49
CA ALA A 126 -13.50 -8.66 -0.12
C ALA A 126 -13.05 -10.11 0.04
#